data_AF-A4HI42-F1
#
_entry.id   AF-A4HI42-F1
#
_cell.length_a   1.000
_cell.length_b   1.000
_cell.length_c   1.000
_cell.angle_alpha   90.00
_cell.angle_beta   90.00
_cell.angle_gamma   90.00
#
_symmetry.space_group_name_H-M   'P 1'
#
loop_
_entity.id
_entity.type
_entity.pdbx_description
1 polymer ?
#
loop_
_entity_poly.entity_id
_entity_poly.type
_entity_poly.pdbx_seq_one_letter_code
_entity_poly.pdbx_strand_id
1 'polypeptide(L)'
;MSQPMKEKNSFSGENEFLEYGSSSMQGWRRTMEDAHTLLLLEKGGFFGVYDGHSGAATAKYCGEYMFQFVHQTKAFMKGEISKALYDSFIAIDKYLHTLPNF
;
A
#
# COMPACT_ATOMS: atom_id res chain seq x y z
N MET A 1 -20.47 -18.59 19.92
CA MET A 1 -19.38 -17.61 19.71
C MET A 1 -19.02 -17.61 18.23
N SER A 2 -18.81 -16.45 17.61
CA SER A 2 -18.20 -16.39 16.28
C SER A 2 -16.76 -16.89 16.35
N GLN A 3 -16.28 -17.52 15.29
CA GLN A 3 -14.89 -17.95 15.15
C GLN A 3 -14.12 -16.93 14.31
N PRO A 4 -12.80 -16.76 14.52
CA PRO A 4 -12.02 -15.87 13.67
C PRO A 4 -11.92 -16.41 12.26
N MET A 5 -11.85 -15.52 11.29
CA MET A 5 -11.45 -15.86 9.92
C MET A 5 -9.96 -16.19 9.91
N LYS A 6 -9.64 -17.45 9.62
CA LYS A 6 -8.27 -17.98 9.59
C LYS A 6 -7.70 -18.11 8.17
N GLU A 7 -8.50 -17.81 7.16
CA GLU A 7 -8.06 -17.81 5.77
C GLU A 7 -6.93 -16.80 5.59
N LYS A 8 -5.84 -17.25 4.97
CA LYS A 8 -4.66 -16.45 4.71
C LYS A 8 -4.58 -16.14 3.24
N ASN A 9 -4.46 -14.86 2.91
CA ASN A 9 -4.09 -14.42 1.58
C ASN A 9 -2.58 -14.21 1.58
N SER A 10 -1.85 -15.17 1.01
CA SER A 10 -0.39 -15.18 0.96
C SER A 10 0.11 -15.02 -0.46
N PHE A 11 1.12 -14.19 -0.64
CA PHE A 11 1.78 -13.94 -1.92
C PHE A 11 3.29 -13.94 -1.73
N SER A 12 4.01 -14.40 -2.74
CA SER A 12 5.46 -14.31 -2.82
C SER A 12 5.86 -13.94 -4.24
N GLY A 13 7.05 -13.38 -4.39
CA GLY A 13 7.60 -13.05 -5.70
C GLY A 13 9.07 -12.70 -5.61
N GLU A 14 9.73 -12.66 -6.77
CA GLU A 14 11.17 -12.42 -6.88
C GLU A 14 11.52 -11.68 -8.16
N ASN A 15 12.63 -10.95 -8.14
CA ASN A 15 13.35 -10.46 -9.31
C ASN A 15 14.86 -10.75 -9.13
N GLU A 16 15.70 -10.27 -10.05
CA GLU A 16 17.16 -10.48 -9.99
C GLU A 16 17.80 -9.99 -8.67
N PHE A 17 17.16 -9.05 -7.95
CA PHE A 17 17.75 -8.35 -6.81
C PHE A 17 17.09 -8.67 -5.47
N LEU A 18 15.82 -9.11 -5.45
CA LEU A 18 15.00 -9.23 -4.26
C LEU A 18 14.02 -10.40 -4.36
N GLU A 19 13.79 -11.04 -3.22
CA GLU A 19 12.70 -11.98 -2.99
C GLU A 19 11.80 -11.43 -1.87
N TYR A 20 10.49 -11.63 -1.96
CA TYR A 20 9.55 -11.26 -0.91
C TYR A 20 8.50 -12.34 -0.63
N GLY A 21 7.96 -12.30 0.58
CA GLY A 21 6.78 -13.04 1.00
C GLY A 21 5.85 -12.16 1.83
N SER A 22 4.55 -12.38 1.70
CA SER A 22 3.50 -11.66 2.42
C SER A 22 2.36 -12.60 2.81
N SER A 23 1.66 -12.27 3.88
CA SER A 23 0.44 -12.96 4.28
C SER A 23 -0.46 -11.99 5.06
N SER A 24 -1.75 -12.02 4.76
CA SER A 24 -2.76 -11.22 5.46
C SER A 24 -3.94 -12.10 5.89
N MET A 25 -4.57 -11.76 7.02
CA MET A 25 -5.66 -12.52 7.63
C MET A 25 -6.55 -11.59 8.46
N GLN A 26 -7.87 -11.66 8.25
CA GLN A 26 -8.83 -10.81 8.95
C GLN A 26 -8.94 -11.08 10.45
N GLY A 27 -8.80 -12.34 10.87
CA GLY A 27 -8.89 -12.72 12.27
C GLY A 27 -10.29 -12.47 12.85
N TRP A 28 -10.36 -11.78 13.99
CA TRP A 28 -11.59 -11.55 14.75
C TRP A 28 -12.37 -10.31 14.32
N ARG A 29 -11.78 -9.44 13.49
CA ARG A 29 -12.45 -8.21 13.04
C ARG A 29 -13.64 -8.55 12.14
N ARG A 30 -14.64 -7.67 12.11
CA ARG A 30 -15.84 -7.86 11.27
C ARG A 30 -15.53 -7.76 9.78
N THR A 31 -14.58 -6.90 9.43
CA THR A 31 -14.14 -6.61 8.07
C THR A 31 -12.61 -6.56 8.03
N MET A 32 -12.03 -6.96 6.90
CA MET A 32 -10.62 -6.76 6.60
C MET A 32 -10.42 -5.34 6.06
N GLU A 33 -9.75 -4.49 6.83
CA GLU A 33 -9.51 -3.08 6.48
C GLU A 33 -8.08 -2.81 6.00
N ASP A 34 -7.14 -3.71 6.29
CA ASP A 34 -5.77 -3.56 5.81
C ASP A 34 -5.66 -3.82 4.30
N ALA A 35 -4.67 -3.18 3.70
CA ALA A 35 -4.22 -3.39 2.33
C ALA A 35 -2.69 -3.40 2.27
N HIS A 36 -2.15 -3.80 1.13
CA HIS A 36 -0.71 -3.79 0.90
C HIS A 36 -0.37 -3.50 -0.56
N THR A 37 0.86 -3.02 -0.79
CA THR A 37 1.50 -2.93 -2.11
C THR A 37 2.66 -3.91 -2.13
N LEU A 38 2.76 -4.74 -3.17
CA LEU A 38 3.86 -5.68 -3.39
C LEU A 38 4.35 -5.51 -4.83
N LEU A 39 5.22 -4.54 -5.06
CA LEU A 39 5.68 -4.19 -6.40
C LEU A 39 7.17 -4.45 -6.56
N LEU A 40 7.52 -5.36 -7.46
CA LEU A 40 8.89 -5.54 -7.92
C LEU A 40 9.17 -4.60 -9.09
N LEU A 41 10.33 -3.95 -9.07
CA LEU A 41 10.81 -3.08 -10.14
C LEU A 41 11.96 -3.75 -10.88
N GLU A 42 12.42 -3.17 -11.99
CA GLU A 42 13.61 -3.67 -12.69
C GLU A 42 14.83 -3.69 -11.75
N LYS A 43 14.95 -2.67 -10.89
CA LYS A 43 15.96 -2.59 -9.82
C LYS A 43 15.28 -2.24 -8.51
N GLY A 44 15.25 -3.19 -7.58
CA GLY A 44 14.60 -3.04 -6.28
C GLY A 44 13.10 -3.33 -6.29
N GLY A 45 12.36 -2.68 -5.39
CA GLY A 45 10.92 -2.88 -5.24
C GLY A 45 10.30 -1.81 -4.33
N PHE A 46 8.96 -1.71 -4.36
CA PHE A 46 8.17 -0.88 -3.48
C PHE A 46 7.16 -1.75 -2.73
N PHE A 47 7.23 -1.68 -1.40
CA PHE A 47 6.40 -2.47 -0.51
C PHE A 47 5.76 -1.56 0.54
N GLY A 48 4.46 -1.75 0.79
CA GLY A 48 3.72 -0.94 1.74
C GLY A 48 2.62 -1.75 2.41
N VAL A 49 2.36 -1.49 3.69
CA VAL A 49 1.24 -2.05 4.45
C VAL A 49 0.43 -0.89 5.00
N TYR A 50 -0.88 -0.92 4.79
CA TYR A 50 -1.79 0.16 5.14
C TYR A 50 -2.88 -0.39 6.04
N ASP A 51 -2.94 0.08 7.27
CA ASP A 51 -3.91 -0.35 8.28
C ASP A 51 -5.12 0.60 8.27
N GLY A 52 -6.20 0.17 7.62
CA GLY A 52 -7.44 0.95 7.49
C GLY A 52 -8.20 1.03 8.80
N HIS A 53 -8.79 2.19 9.08
CA HIS A 53 -9.62 2.42 10.25
C HIS A 53 -10.88 3.21 9.86
N SER A 54 -12.05 2.75 10.29
CA SER A 54 -13.36 3.30 9.89
C SER A 54 -13.71 3.06 8.42
N GLY A 55 -13.28 1.92 7.87
CA GLY A 55 -13.45 1.54 6.47
C GLY A 55 -12.12 1.21 5.79
N ALA A 56 -12.19 0.36 4.77
CA ALA A 56 -11.02 -0.08 4.00
C ALA A 56 -10.66 0.85 2.83
N ALA A 57 -11.47 1.87 2.54
CA ALA A 57 -11.38 2.63 1.30
C ALA A 57 -10.02 3.32 1.12
N THR A 58 -9.53 4.01 2.16
CA THR A 58 -8.27 4.77 2.09
C THR A 58 -7.08 3.83 2.01
N ALA A 59 -7.07 2.79 2.85
CA ALA A 59 -6.02 1.78 2.85
C ALA A 59 -5.93 1.08 1.48
N LYS A 60 -7.06 0.68 0.88
CA LYS A 60 -7.12 0.09 -0.46
C LYS A 60 -6.60 1.04 -1.52
N TYR A 61 -7.02 2.30 -1.50
CA TYR A 61 -6.57 3.30 -2.47
C TYR A 61 -5.05 3.53 -2.38
N CYS A 62 -4.52 3.66 -1.16
CA CYS A 62 -3.07 3.74 -0.95
C CYS A 62 -2.35 2.45 -1.40
N GLY A 63 -2.91 1.28 -1.11
CA GLY A 63 -2.38 -0.02 -1.54
C GLY A 63 -2.19 -0.15 -3.04
N GLU A 64 -3.11 0.43 -3.81
CA GLU A 64 -3.11 0.36 -5.27
C GLU A 64 -2.29 1.49 -5.92
N TYR A 65 -2.35 2.72 -5.37
CA TYR A 65 -1.88 3.91 -6.07
C TYR A 65 -0.68 4.63 -5.44
N MET A 66 -0.28 4.34 -4.18
CA MET A 66 0.77 5.10 -3.49
C MET A 66 2.09 5.17 -4.29
N PHE A 67 2.52 4.06 -4.88
CA PHE A 67 3.75 4.06 -5.69
C PHE A 67 3.66 5.00 -6.90
N GLN A 68 2.49 5.12 -7.53
CA GLN A 68 2.31 6.04 -8.65
C GLN A 68 2.51 7.50 -8.20
N PHE A 69 1.97 7.88 -7.04
CA PHE A 69 2.22 9.20 -6.45
C PHE A 69 3.70 9.43 -6.14
N VAL A 70 4.41 8.43 -5.60
CA VAL A 70 5.86 8.49 -5.35
C VAL A 70 6.64 8.69 -6.66
N HIS A 71 6.38 7.82 -7.63
CA HIS A 71 7.12 7.75 -8.89
C HIS A 71 6.98 9.00 -9.75
N GLN A 72 5.83 9.68 -9.67
CA GLN A 72 5.54 10.90 -10.42
C GLN A 72 6.13 12.17 -9.78
N THR A 73 6.68 12.10 -8.56
CA THR A 73 7.28 13.29 -7.92
C THR A 73 8.56 13.72 -8.63
N LYS A 74 8.79 15.04 -8.72
CA LYS A 74 10.07 15.59 -9.19
C LYS A 74 11.25 15.16 -8.31
N ALA A 75 10.99 14.95 -7.01
CA ALA A 75 11.99 14.47 -6.06
C ALA A 75 12.46 13.05 -6.37
N PHE A 76 11.54 12.15 -6.74
CA PHE A 76 11.88 10.78 -7.14
C PHE A 76 12.79 10.77 -8.37
N MET A 77 12.47 11.59 -9.38
CA MET A 77 13.29 11.73 -10.59
C MET A 77 14.71 12.25 -10.31
N LYS A 78 14.91 12.99 -9.21
CA LYS A 78 16.21 13.48 -8.76
C LYS A 78 16.94 12.52 -7.81
N GLY A 79 16.33 11.39 -7.45
CA GLY A 79 16.86 10.46 -6.44
C GLY A 79 16.67 10.93 -4.99
N GLU A 80 15.87 11.97 -4.75
CA GLU A 80 15.59 12.52 -3.42
C GLU A 80 14.46 11.73 -2.73
N ILE A 81 14.72 10.46 -2.38
CA ILE A 81 13.67 9.50 -1.95
C ILE A 81 12.86 9.98 -0.74
N SER A 82 13.50 10.52 0.30
CA SER A 82 12.78 11.01 1.48
C SER A 82 11.79 12.14 1.15
N LYS A 83 12.19 13.02 0.23
CA LYS A 83 11.31 14.11 -0.23
C LYS A 83 10.21 13.56 -1.14
N ALA A 84 10.52 12.58 -2.00
CA ALA A 84 9.53 11.92 -2.85
C ALA A 84 8.41 11.27 -2.03
N LEU A 85 8.76 10.57 -0.96
CA LEU A 85 7.78 9.98 -0.03
C LEU A 85 6.96 11.05 0.68
N TYR A 86 7.59 12.12 1.18
CA TYR A 86 6.85 13.21 1.82
C TYR A 86 5.86 13.86 0.84
N ASP A 87 6.33 14.25 -0.35
CA ASP A 87 5.52 14.89 -1.38
C ASP A 87 4.37 13.97 -1.82
N SER A 88 4.60 12.66 -1.95
CA SER A 88 3.58 11.70 -2.37
C SER A 88 2.48 11.51 -1.33
N PHE A 89 2.84 11.43 -0.04
CA PHE A 89 1.85 11.33 1.05
C PHE A 89 0.94 12.56 1.11
N ILE A 90 1.51 13.76 0.92
CA ILE A 90 0.71 14.99 0.84
C ILE A 90 -0.16 15.02 -0.42
N ALA A 91 0.36 14.53 -1.55
CA ALA A 91 -0.37 14.55 -2.82
C ALA A 91 -1.56 13.58 -2.84
N ILE A 92 -1.38 12.35 -2.36
CA ILE A 92 -2.45 11.35 -2.32
C ILE A 92 -3.56 11.76 -1.34
N ASP A 93 -3.20 12.33 -0.18
CA ASP A 93 -4.15 12.82 0.81
C ASP A 93 -5.01 13.97 0.23
N LYS A 94 -4.37 14.95 -0.41
CA LYS A 94 -5.09 16.02 -1.13
C LYS A 94 -5.99 15.47 -2.23
N TYR A 95 -5.53 14.47 -2.98
CA TYR A 95 -6.33 13.88 -4.04
C TYR A 95 -7.58 13.17 -3.49
N LEU A 96 -7.43 12.39 -2.42
CA LEU A 96 -8.55 11.72 -1.75
C LEU A 96 -9.62 12.71 -1.30
N HIS A 97 -9.22 13.88 -0.75
CA HIS A 97 -10.13 14.96 -0.39
C HIS A 97 -10.90 15.58 -1.57
N THR A 98 -10.49 15.35 -2.82
CA THR A 98 -11.23 15.79 -4.01
C THR A 98 -12.29 14.80 -4.47
N LEU A 99 -12.27 13.57 -3.95
CA LEU A 99 -13.21 12.53 -4.35
C LEU A 99 -14.51 12.62 -3.55
N PRO A 100 -15.69 12.46 -4.17
CA PRO A 100 -16.98 12.63 -3.52
C PRO A 100 -17.33 11.58 -2.45
N ASN A 101 -16.52 10.52 -2.33
CA ASN A 101 -16.80 9.34 -1.50
C ASN A 101 -15.71 9.10 -0.43
N PHE A 102 -14.88 10.10 -0.14
CA PHE A 102 -13.81 10.07 0.86
C PHE A 102 -13.92 11.23 1.85
#